data_AF-Q1QRD0-F1
#
_entry.id   AF-Q1QRD0-F1
#
_cell.length_a   1.000
_cell.length_b   1.000
_cell.length_c   1.000
_cell.angle_alpha   90.00
_cell.angle_beta   90.00
_cell.angle_gamma   90.00
#
_symmetry.space_group_name_H-M   'P 1'
#
loop_
_entity.id
_entity.type
_entity.pdbx_description
1 polymer ?
#
loop_
_entity_poly.entity_id
_entity_poly.type
_entity_poly.pdbx_seq_one_letter_code
_entity_poly.pdbx_strand_id
1 'polypeptide(L)' 'MKKFNVSVPRKYEKDGETKTAWGNVGKLVYFEATDSKEEGFILELNMFPDTKFGVFPDKPREEKSANEASIDLD' A
#
# COMPACT_ATOMS: atom_id res chain seq x y z
N MET A 1 8.35 -12.89 0.33
CA MET A 1 7.92 -11.66 -0.39
C MET A 1 6.85 -12.05 -1.40
N LYS A 2 5.67 -11.43 -1.33
CA LYS A 2 4.56 -11.67 -2.27
C LYS A 2 4.28 -10.38 -3.05
N LYS A 3 3.89 -10.51 -4.31
CA LYS A 3 3.60 -9.36 -5.20
C LYS A 3 2.16 -9.47 -5.70
N PHE A 4 1.41 -8.38 -5.62
CA PHE A 4 0.03 -8.29 -6.07
C PHE A 4 -0.11 -7.16 -7.08
N ASN A 5 -1.03 -7.32 -8.03
CA ASN A 5 -1.41 -6.25 -8.94
C ASN A 5 -2.45 -5.35 -8.27
N VAL A 6 -2.21 -4.03 -8.28
CA VAL A 6 -3.23 -3.03 -7.95
C VAL A 6 -3.97 -2.73 -9.24
N SER A 7 -5.29 -2.90 -9.25
CA SER A 7 -6.09 -2.77 -10.47
C SER A 7 -7.34 -1.94 -10.23
N VAL A 8 -7.72 -1.17 -11.24
CA VAL A 8 -8.95 -0.37 -11.24
C VAL A 8 -9.99 -1.02 -12.16
N PRO A 9 -11.26 -1.14 -11.72
CA PRO A 9 -12.32 -1.66 -12.56
C PRO A 9 -12.73 -0.61 -13.60
N ARG A 10 -12.87 -1.02 -14.85
CA ARG A 10 -13.46 -0.23 -15.94
C ARG A 10 -14.61 -1.00 -16.54
N LYS A 11 -15.82 -0.47 -16.41
CA LYS A 11 -17.00 -1.01 -17.09
C LYS A 11 -16.99 -0.61 -18.57
N TYR A 12 -17.41 -1.51 -19.44
CA TYR A 12 -17.58 -1.27 -20.87
C TYR A 12 -18.68 -2.17 -21.42
N GLU A 13 -19.34 -1.74 -22.49
CA GLU A 13 -20.28 -2.58 -23.23
C GLU A 13 -19.57 -3.31 -24.36
N LYS A 14 -19.88 -4.60 -24.52
CA LYS A 14 -19.42 -5.40 -25.64
C LYS A 14 -20.48 -6.45 -25.95
N ASP A 15 -20.96 -6.45 -27.20
CA ASP A 15 -21.99 -7.37 -27.71
C ASP A 15 -23.32 -7.27 -26.92
N GLY A 16 -23.69 -6.06 -26.50
CA GLY A 16 -24.92 -5.81 -25.71
C GLY A 16 -24.82 -6.18 -24.23
N GLU A 17 -23.67 -6.70 -23.78
CA GLU A 17 -23.43 -7.02 -22.37
C GLU A 17 -22.51 -5.99 -21.70
N THR A 18 -22.85 -5.59 -20.49
CA THR A 18 -21.93 -4.83 -19.63
C THR A 18 -20.88 -5.78 -19.04
N LYS A 19 -19.61 -5.52 -19.35
CA LYS A 19 -18.45 -6.26 -18.84
C LYS A 19 -17.55 -5.36 -18.00
N THR A 20 -16.73 -5.97 -17.15
CA THR A 20 -15.72 -5.27 -16.34
C THR A 20 -14.33 -5.72 -16.77
N ALA A 21 -13.48 -4.77 -17.13
CA ALA A 21 -12.05 -4.96 -17.30
C ALA A 21 -11.31 -4.49 -16.04
N TRP A 22 -10.23 -5.16 -15.68
CA TRP A 22 -9.38 -4.80 -14.55
C TRP A 22 -8.04 -4.29 -15.06
N GLY A 23 -7.89 -2.96 -15.14
CA GLY A 23 -6.66 -2.33 -15.62
C GLY A 23 -5.64 -2.26 -14.50
N ASN A 24 -4.44 -2.79 -14.72
CA ASN A 24 -3.34 -2.69 -13.75
C ASN A 24 -2.81 -1.26 -13.67
N VAL A 25 -2.73 -0.72 -12.46
CA VAL A 25 -2.25 0.65 -12.17
C VAL A 25 -1.01 0.66 -11.28
N GLY A 26 -0.58 -0.49 -10.79
CA GLY A 26 0.55 -0.59 -9.88
C GLY A 26 0.72 -1.97 -9.27
N LYS A 27 1.58 -2.04 -8.27
CA LYS A 27 1.92 -3.26 -7.53
C LYS A 27 1.93 -3.01 -6.03
N LEU A 28 1.44 -3.98 -5.29
CA LEU A 28 1.64 -4.05 -3.84
C LEU A 28 2.66 -5.16 -3.56
N VAL A 29 3.73 -4.80 -2.88
CA VAL A 29 4.76 -5.73 -2.42
C VAL A 29 4.56 -5.96 -0.93
N TYR A 30 4.37 -7.22 -0.57
CA TYR A 30 4.22 -7.66 0.81
C TYR A 30 5.48 -8.38 1.31
N PHE A 31 5.91 -7.97 2.50
CA PHE A 31 6.98 -8.58 3.27
C PHE A 31 6.36 -9.23 4.51
N GLU A 32 6.48 -10.56 4.59
CA GLU A 32 6.00 -11.31 5.76
C GLU A 32 6.79 -10.90 7.00
N ALA A 33 6.11 -10.92 8.15
CA ALA A 33 6.76 -10.72 9.44
C ALA A 33 7.83 -11.80 9.67
N THR A 34 8.87 -11.41 10.39
CA THR A 34 9.94 -12.30 10.88
C THR A 34 10.09 -12.08 12.38
N ASP A 35 10.85 -12.94 13.06
CA ASP A 35 11.13 -12.79 14.50
C ASP A 35 11.75 -11.42 14.87
N SER A 36 12.35 -10.73 13.89
CA SER A 36 13.04 -9.45 14.07
C SER A 36 12.32 -8.24 13.51
N LYS A 37 11.27 -8.42 12.69
CA LYS A 37 10.63 -7.34 11.94
C LYS A 37 9.15 -7.62 11.74
N GLU A 38 8.33 -6.62 12.00
CA GLU A 38 6.91 -6.64 11.66
C GLU A 38 6.68 -6.79 10.16
N GLU A 39 5.46 -7.17 9.79
CA GLU A 39 5.09 -7.23 8.39
C GLU A 39 5.14 -5.85 7.72
N GLY A 40 5.45 -5.82 6.43
CA GLY A 40 5.69 -4.59 5.69
C GLY A 40 5.05 -4.59 4.32
N PHE A 41 4.76 -3.39 3.83
CA PHE A 41 4.11 -3.18 2.55
C PHE A 41 4.76 -2.02 1.79
N ILE A 42 4.98 -2.22 0.48
CA ILE A 42 5.35 -1.14 -0.45
C ILE A 42 4.32 -1.10 -1.56
N LEU A 43 3.75 0.09 -1.80
CA LEU A 43 2.91 0.38 -2.94
C LEU A 43 3.74 1.08 -4.01
N GLU A 44 3.69 0.56 -5.24
CA GLU A 44 4.30 1.13 -6.43
C GLU A 44 3.18 1.46 -7.42
N LEU A 45 3.06 2.72 -7.85
CA LEU A 45 2.02 3.16 -8.78
C LEU A 45 2.65 3.57 -10.11
N ASN A 46 2.06 3.13 -11.22
CA ASN A 46 2.58 3.40 -12.57
C ASN A 46 2.63 4.91 -12.89
N MET A 47 1.78 5.72 -12.24
CA MET A 47 1.78 7.18 -12.39
C MET A 47 2.93 7.87 -11.64
N PHE A 48 3.63 7.17 -10.75
CA PHE A 48 4.81 7.64 -10.01
C PHE A 48 5.94 6.59 -10.12
N PRO A 49 6.52 6.38 -11.31
CA PRO A 49 7.37 5.23 -11.61
C PRO A 49 8.64 5.16 -10.73
N ASP A 50 9.14 6.31 -10.28
CA ASP A 50 10.37 6.41 -9.49
C ASP A 50 10.08 6.54 -7.98
N THR A 51 8.81 6.47 -7.56
CA THR A 51 8.40 6.64 -6.16
C THR A 51 7.90 5.34 -5.56
N LYS A 52 8.34 5.06 -4.34
CA LYS A 52 7.84 3.95 -3.52
C LYS A 52 7.09 4.52 -2.33
N PHE A 53 5.86 4.05 -2.12
CA PHE A 53 5.04 4.47 -1.00
C PHE A 53 5.07 3.39 0.08
N GLY A 54 5.55 3.74 1.28
CA GLY A 54 5.39 2.88 2.45
C GLY A 54 3.94 2.91 2.89
N VAL A 55 3.37 1.74 3.18
CA VAL A 55 2.00 1.62 3.70
C VAL A 55 2.07 1.25 5.17
N PHE A 56 1.47 2.08 6.01
CA PHE A 56 1.47 1.94 7.46
C PHE A 56 0.04 2.02 7.99
N PRO A 57 -0.24 1.44 9.18
CA PRO A 57 -1.53 1.63 9.83
C PRO A 57 -1.83 3.13 10.05
N ASP A 58 -3.06 3.53 9.72
CA ASP A 58 -3.53 4.88 10.01
C ASP A 58 -3.88 4.99 11.51
N LYS A 59 -2.92 5.47 12.30
CA LYS A 59 -3.08 5.66 13.76
C LYS A 59 -3.58 7.08 14.06
N PRO A 60 -4.56 7.24 14.98
CA PRO A 60 -4.99 8.55 15.44
C PRO A 60 -3.82 9.42 15.92
N ARG A 61 -3.90 10.71 15.64
CA ARG A 61 -2.80 11.66 15.93
C ARG A 61 -2.46 11.77 17.42
N GLU A 62 -3.41 11.49 18.32
CA GLU A 62 -3.21 11.60 19.78
C GLU A 62 -2.15 10.63 20.32
N GLU A 63 -1.94 9.48 19.68
CA GLU A 63 -0.89 8.52 20.08
C GLU A 63 0.52 8.97 19.67
N LYS A 64 0.66 9.93 18.74
CA LYS A 64 1.99 10.38 18.28
C LYS A 64 2.75 11.20 19.33
N SER A 65 2.04 11.91 20.21
CA SER A 65 2.66 12.84 21.16
C SER A 65 3.30 12.15 22.38
N ALA A 66 2.98 10.87 22.66
CA ALA A 66 3.48 10.19 23.85
C ALA A 66 4.85 9.51 23.65
N ASN A 67 5.25 9.22 22.41
CA ASN A 67 6.47 8.48 22.10
C ASN A 67 7.68 9.36 21.70
N GLU A 68 7.48 10.64 21.42
CA GLU A 68 8.58 11.57 21.10
C GLU A 68 9.17 12.24 22.37
N ALA A 69 8.49 12.15 23.52
CA ALA A 69 8.90 12.82 24.75
C ALA A 69 9.91 12.02 25.62
N SER A 70 10.36 10.84 25.18
CA SER A 70 11.25 9.96 25.96
C SER A 70 12.65 9.78 25.39
N ILE A 71 13.03 10.51 24.32
CA ILE A 71 14.30 10.30 23.62
C ILE A 71 15.42 11.29 24.02
N ASP A 72 15.14 12.33 24.81
CA ASP A 72 16.18 13.27 25.25
C ASP A 72 16.26 13.37 26.78
N LEU A 73 17.03 12.47 27.40
CA LEU A 73 17.63 12.62 28.73
C LEU A 73 18.87 11.70 28.81
N ASP A 74 19.99 12.16 28.23
CA ASP A 74 21.36 11.86 28.67
C ASP A 74 22.29 13.02 28.28
#